data_AF-A0A0Q5HA57-F1
#
_entry.id   AF-A0A0Q5HA57-F1
#
_cell.length_a   1.000
_cell.length_b   1.000
_cell.length_c   1.000
_cell.angle_alpha   90.00
_cell.angle_beta   90.00
_cell.angle_gamma   90.00
#
_symmetry.space_group_name_H-M   'P 1'
#
loop_
_entity.id
_entity.type
_entity.pdbx_description
1 polymer ?
#
loop_
_entity_poly.entity_id
_entity_poly.type
_entity_poly.pdbx_seq_one_letter_code
_entity_poly.pdbx_strand_id
1 'polypeptide(L)' 'MTSIPSPERKEAVNAGAMAARDGVHRSENPHPVDSETWSNWMDGFDHQTAWLQNGRGVYDPFAANVSSPLEGSLPAD' A
#
# COMPACT_ATOMS: atom_id res chain seq x y z
N MET A 1 -9.06 0.64 17.54
CA MET A 1 -7.65 1.06 17.64
C MET A 1 -7.11 1.11 16.22
N THR A 2 -6.99 2.28 15.63
CA THR A 2 -6.27 2.45 14.36
C THR A 2 -4.78 2.40 14.67
N SER A 3 -4.24 1.18 14.77
CA SER A 3 -2.80 0.99 14.94
C SER A 3 -2.09 1.62 13.76
N ILE A 4 -1.31 2.66 14.02
CA ILE A 4 -0.38 3.22 13.05
C ILE A 4 0.50 2.04 12.59
N PRO A 5 0.55 1.74 11.29
CA PRO A 5 1.33 0.61 10.78
C PRO A 5 2.79 0.83 11.14
N SER A 6 3.49 -0.24 11.54
CA SER A 6 4.92 -0.16 11.82
C SER A 6 5.68 0.31 10.57
N PRO A 7 6.82 1.01 10.73
CA PRO A 7 7.67 1.38 9.60
C PRO A 7 8.03 0.17 8.72
N GLU A 8 8.34 -0.96 9.35
CA GLU A 8 8.66 -2.23 8.68
C GLU A 8 7.52 -2.74 7.80
N ARG A 9 6.27 -2.64 8.28
CA ARG A 9 5.10 -2.99 7.48
C ARG A 9 4.95 -2.05 6.28
N LYS A 10 5.12 -0.75 6.49
CA LYS A 10 5.03 0.24 5.41
C LYS A 10 6.08 -0.02 4.32
N GLU A 11 7.32 -0.28 4.72
CA GLU A 11 8.41 -0.58 3.80
C GLU A 11 8.14 -1.87 3.01
N ALA A 12 7.70 -2.94 3.66
CA ALA A 12 7.38 -4.21 3.00
C ALA A 12 6.27 -4.05 1.95
N VAL A 13 5.16 -3.40 2.31
CA VAL A 13 4.04 -3.14 1.39
C VAL A 13 4.50 -2.30 0.19
N ASN A 14 5.28 -1.24 0.43
CA ASN A 14 5.79 -0.39 -0.65
C ASN A 14 6.75 -1.14 -1.57
N ALA A 15 7.63 -1.98 -1.01
CA ALA A 15 8.54 -2.81 -1.79
C ALA A 15 7.79 -3.81 -2.68
N GLY A 16 6.74 -4.44 -2.16
CA GLY A 16 5.88 -5.32 -2.95
C GLY A 16 5.13 -4.60 -4.07
N ALA A 17 4.57 -3.43 -3.77
CA ALA A 17 3.92 -2.61 -4.77
C ALA A 17 4.89 -2.21 -5.89
N MET A 18 6.11 -1.77 -5.56
CA MET A 18 7.11 -1.43 -6.57
C MET A 18 7.52 -2.63 -7.41
N ALA A 19 7.73 -3.81 -6.80
CA ALA A 19 8.06 -5.03 -7.54
C ALA A 19 7.00 -5.40 -8.58
N ALA A 20 5.70 -5.31 -8.23
CA ALA A 20 4.62 -5.54 -9.19
C ALA A 20 4.64 -4.54 -10.35
N ARG A 21 5.00 -3.28 -10.08
CA ARG A 21 5.11 -2.23 -11.10
C ARG A 21 6.30 -2.45 -12.04
N ASP A 22 7.39 -2.98 -11.50
CA ASP A 22 8.60 -3.31 -12.26
C ASP A 22 8.46 -4.62 -13.04
N GLY A 23 7.33 -5.34 -12.89
CA GLY A 23 7.06 -6.60 -13.58
C GLY A 23 7.81 -7.80 -12.99
N VAL A 24 8.31 -7.68 -11.77
CA VAL A 24 8.97 -8.77 -11.02
C VAL A 24 7.96 -9.88 -10.75
N HIS A 25 8.42 -11.13 -10.75
CA HIS A 25 7.52 -12.24 -10.47
C HIS A 25 7.23 -12.36 -8.98
N ARG A 26 6.00 -12.71 -8.61
CA ARG A 26 5.54 -12.86 -7.21
C ARG A 26 6.41 -13.82 -6.39
N SER A 27 7.05 -14.81 -7.02
CA SER A 27 7.96 -15.76 -6.38
C SER A 27 9.34 -15.20 -6.06
N GLU A 28 9.68 -14.01 -6.55
CA GLU A 28 10.95 -13.32 -6.28
C GLU A 28 10.89 -12.46 -5.00
N ASN A 29 9.82 -12.60 -4.21
CA ASN A 29 9.76 -12.04 -2.86
C ASN A 29 10.98 -12.53 -2.05
N PRO A 30 11.85 -11.63 -1.56
CA PRO A 30 13.12 -12.01 -0.91
C PRO A 30 12.94 -12.45 0.55
N HIS A 31 11.73 -12.35 1.10
CA HIS A 31 11.47 -12.63 2.51
C HIS A 31 11.15 -14.12 2.76
N PRO A 32 11.43 -14.65 3.96
CA PRO A 32 11.01 -16.01 4.32
C PRO A 32 9.48 -16.14 4.27
N VAL A 33 8.96 -17.20 3.66
CA VAL A 33 7.51 -17.39 3.44
C VAL A 33 6.67 -17.31 4.71
N ASP A 34 7.23 -17.73 5.86
CA ASP A 34 6.55 -17.73 7.16
C ASP A 34 6.69 -16.40 7.91
N SER A 35 7.32 -15.37 7.32
CA SER A 35 7.52 -14.08 7.97
C SER A 35 6.37 -13.11 7.72
N GLU A 36 6.10 -12.24 8.70
CA GLU A 36 5.14 -11.15 8.54
C GLU A 36 5.54 -10.19 7.41
N THR A 37 6.83 -9.96 7.21
CA THR A 37 7.38 -9.15 6.12
C THR A 37 7.03 -9.73 4.76
N TRP A 38 7.07 -11.05 4.60
CA TRP A 38 6.63 -11.72 3.37
C TRP A 38 5.15 -11.43 3.11
N SER A 39 4.28 -11.63 4.09
CA SER A 39 2.85 -11.35 3.96
C SER A 39 2.57 -9.89 3.59
N ASN A 40 3.22 -8.94 4.27
CA ASN A 40 3.07 -7.51 3.98
C ASN A 40 3.57 -7.13 2.57
N TRP A 41 4.67 -7.74 2.11
CA TRP A 41 5.15 -7.54 0.73
C TRP A 41 4.15 -8.07 -0.29
N MET A 42 3.58 -9.26 -0.05
CA MET A 42 2.59 -9.88 -0.92
C MET A 42 1.32 -9.06 -1.01
N ASP A 43 0.88 -8.49 0.12
CA ASP A 43 -0.25 -7.55 0.15
C ASP A 43 -0.02 -6.37 -0.79
N GLY A 44 1.16 -5.73 -0.72
CA GLY A 44 1.51 -4.61 -1.60
C GLY A 44 1.56 -5.00 -3.08
N PHE A 45 2.17 -6.14 -3.38
CA PHE A 45 2.30 -6.68 -4.74
C PHE A 45 0.94 -6.98 -5.38
N ASP A 46 0.08 -7.70 -4.65
CA ASP A 46 -1.23 -8.14 -5.15
C ASP A 46 -2.14 -6.91 -5.38
N HIS A 47 -2.10 -5.92 -4.48
CA HIS A 47 -2.85 -4.67 -4.65
C HIS A 47 -2.35 -3.82 -5.82
N GLN A 48 -1.03 -3.63 -5.97
CA GLN A 48 -0.50 -2.89 -7.11
C GLN A 48 -0.85 -3.59 -8.43
N THR A 49 -0.77 -4.92 -8.48
CA THR A 49 -1.16 -5.70 -9.67
C THR A 49 -2.61 -5.43 -10.06
N ALA A 50 -3.53 -5.46 -9.08
CA ALA A 50 -4.93 -5.11 -9.31
C ALA A 50 -5.07 -3.64 -9.77
N TRP A 51 -4.31 -2.71 -9.22
CA TRP A 51 -4.36 -1.30 -9.62
C TRP A 51 -3.91 -1.08 -11.07
N LEU A 52 -2.82 -1.73 -11.49
CA LEU A 52 -2.35 -1.69 -12.88
C LEU A 52 -3.39 -2.25 -13.85
N GLN A 53 -4.05 -3.36 -13.50
CA GLN A 53 -5.13 -3.94 -14.29
C GLN A 53 -6.33 -2.99 -14.44
N ASN A 54 -6.54 -2.09 -13.47
CA ASN A 54 -7.59 -1.08 -13.49
C ASN A 54 -7.13 0.28 -14.04
N GLY A 55 -5.91 0.39 -14.58
CA GLY A 55 -5.36 1.65 -15.10
C GLY A 55 -5.11 2.71 -14.02
N ARG A 56 -4.94 2.30 -12.76
CA ARG A 56 -4.65 3.19 -11.62
C ARG A 56 -3.15 3.42 -11.45
N GLY A 57 -2.80 4.44 -10.67
CA GLY A 57 -1.42 4.82 -10.35
C GLY A 57 -0.72 3.88 -9.36
N VAL A 58 0.16 4.44 -8.53
CA VAL A 58 0.87 3.69 -7.48
C VAL A 58 -0.06 3.45 -6.30
N TYR A 59 -0.14 2.20 -5.86
CA TYR A 59 -0.79 1.79 -4.63
C TYR A 59 0.05 2.28 -3.44
N ASP A 60 -0.49 3.22 -2.68
CA ASP A 60 0.03 3.62 -1.36
C ASP A 60 -1.13 3.63 -0.35
N PRO A 61 -1.31 2.55 0.44
CA PRO A 61 -2.39 2.47 1.42
C PRO A 61 -2.15 3.39 2.63
N PHE A 62 -0.99 4.03 2.74
CA PHE A 62 -0.62 4.91 3.84
C PHE A 62 -0.65 6.40 3.46
N ALA A 63 -0.91 6.72 2.19
CA ALA A 63 -1.08 8.10 1.71
C ALA A 63 -2.35 8.77 2.28
N ALA A 64 -3.31 8.00 2.80
CA ALA A 64 -4.56 8.48 3.37
C ALA A 64 -4.42 9.04 4.81
N ASN A 65 -3.52 10.02 5.00
CA ASN A 65 -3.57 10.92 6.16
C ASN A 65 -3.17 12.38 5.83
N VAL A 66 -3.31 12.81 4.56
CA VAL A 66 -3.13 14.22 4.16
C VAL A 66 -4.34 14.82 3.44
N SER A 67 -5.49 14.16 3.43
CA SER A 67 -6.72 14.74 2.86
C SER A 67 -7.96 14.25 3.60
N SER A 68 -8.09 14.62 4.86
CA SER A 68 -9.41 15.01 5.36
C SER A 68 -9.61 16.46 4.91
N PRO A 69 -10.53 16.78 3.98
CA PRO A 69 -11.04 18.14 3.92
C PRO A 69 -11.67 18.40 5.27
N LEU A 70 -11.27 19.47 5.95
CA LEU A 70 -11.98 19.98 7.12
C LEU A 70 -13.45 20.16 6.71
N GLU A 71 -14.34 19.33 7.24
CA GLU A 71 -15.73 19.70 7.40
C GLU A 71 -15.76 21.01 8.19
N GLY A 72 -16.34 22.06 7.62
CA GLY A 72 -16.64 23.28 8.36
C GLY A 72 -16.58 24.54 7.51
N SER A 73 -17.67 24.81 6.78
CA SER A 73 -18.38 26.09 6.84
C SER A 73 -19.57 26.03 5.87
N LEU A 74 -20.73 25.67 6.42
CA LEU A 74 -22.02 25.99 5.83
C LEU A 74 -22.12 27.52 5.63
N PRO A 75 -22.75 28.02 4.55
CA PRO A 75 -23.09 29.43 4.46
C PRO A 75 -24.17 29.75 5.51
N ALA A 76 -23.90 30.73 6.37
CA ALA A 76 -24.96 31.40 7.11
C ALA A 76 -25.52 32.50 6.20
N ASP A 77 -26.80 32.37 5.85
CA ASP A 77 -27.66 33.48 5.41
C ASP A 77 -27.78 34.56 6.51
#